data_AF-A0A534R1W4-F1
#
_entry.id   AF-A0A534R1W4-F1
#
_cell.length_a   1.000
_cell.length_b   1.000
_cell.length_c   1.000
_cell.angle_alpha   90.00
_cell.angle_beta   90.00
_cell.angle_gamma   90.00
#
_symmetry.space_group_name_H-M   'P 1'
#
loop_
_entity.id
_entity.type
_entity.pdbx_description
1 polymer ?
#
loop_
_entity_poly.entity_id
_entity_poly.type
_entity_poly.pdbx_seq_one_letter_code
_entity_poly.pdbx_strand_id
1 'polypeptide(L)' 'MEVEDAPLGDYQLLVGGAPRGTITVFIASNRKAKDEIEFSSDLDERGDLRLDFDPRGQDIEIRHDATVLLHVAFPG' A
#
# COMPACT_ATOMS: atom_id res chain seq x y z
N MET A 1 -0.89 3.93 8.69
CA MET A 1 0.03 2.87 9.14
C MET A 1 1.31 3.04 8.34
N GLU A 2 2.47 2.90 8.94
CA GLU A 2 3.75 3.16 8.26
C GLU A 2 4.72 2.00 8.50
N VAL A 3 5.61 1.75 7.53
CA VAL A 3 6.74 0.82 7.65
C VAL A 3 8.02 1.64 7.51
N GLU A 4 8.88 1.61 8.52
CA GLU A 4 10.16 2.32 8.52
C GLU A 4 11.28 1.45 7.92
N ASP A 5 12.28 2.09 7.31
CA ASP A 5 13.47 1.45 6.72
C ASP A 5 13.19 0.30 5.75
N ALA A 6 12.05 0.37 5.03
CA ALA A 6 11.72 -0.57 3.98
C ALA A 6 12.82 -0.58 2.89
N PRO A 7 13.28 -1.75 2.43
CA PRO A 7 14.19 -1.85 1.29
C PRO A 7 13.68 -1.09 0.05
N LEU A 8 14.58 -0.74 -0.86
CA LEU A 8 14.14 -0.20 -2.16
C LEU A 8 13.52 -1.33 -2.98
N GLY A 9 12.43 -1.04 -3.69
CA GLY A 9 11.73 -2.02 -4.51
C GLY A 9 10.24 -1.79 -4.61
N ASP A 10 9.57 -2.72 -5.28
CA ASP A 10 8.13 -2.72 -5.49
C ASP A 10 7.44 -3.59 -4.44
N TYR A 11 6.41 -3.03 -3.83
CA TYR A 11 5.65 -3.66 -2.77
C TYR A 11 4.20 -3.80 -3.22
N GLN A 12 3.65 -5.02 -3.12
CA GLN A 12 2.27 -5.26 -3.48
C GLN A 12 1.37 -5.11 -2.26
N LEU A 13 0.32 -4.29 -2.40
CA LEU A 13 -0.78 -4.19 -1.45
C LEU A 13 -1.83 -5.25 -1.79
N LEU A 14 -2.21 -6.07 -0.82
CA LEU A 14 -3.31 -7.01 -0.93
C LEU A 14 -4.37 -6.71 0.12
N VAL A 15 -5.65 -6.83 -0.26
CA VAL A 15 -6.80 -6.67 0.62
C VAL A 15 -7.70 -7.89 0.47
N GLY A 16 -7.87 -8.67 1.53
CA GLY A 16 -8.55 -9.96 1.49
C GLY A 16 -7.89 -10.95 0.52
N GLY A 17 -6.56 -10.87 0.37
CA GLY A 17 -5.79 -11.67 -0.59
C GLY A 17 -5.85 -11.21 -2.05
N ALA A 18 -6.61 -10.16 -2.38
CA ALA A 18 -6.68 -9.61 -3.73
C ALA A 18 -5.69 -8.44 -3.91
N PRO A 19 -4.85 -8.42 -4.97
CA PRO A 19 -3.96 -7.29 -5.25
C PRO A 19 -4.72 -6.00 -5.52
N ARG A 20 -4.33 -4.90 -4.87
CA ARG A 20 -4.96 -3.57 -5.03
C ARG A 20 -4.04 -2.50 -5.61
N GLY A 21 -2.73 -2.66 -5.48
CA GLY A 21 -1.79 -1.72 -6.05
C GLY A 21 -0.34 -2.07 -5.73
N THR A 22 0.55 -1.25 -6.26
CA THR A 22 1.99 -1.34 -6.03
C THR A 22 2.47 -0.04 -5.42
N ILE A 23 3.29 -0.12 -4.37
CA ILE A 23 4.03 1.00 -3.79
C ILE A 23 5.48 0.84 -4.25
N THR A 24 6.08 1.87 -4.85
CA THR A 24 7.46 1.79 -5.34
C THR A 24 8.35 2.61 -4.42
N VAL A 25 9.11 1.95 -3.56
CA VAL A 25 10.04 2.61 -2.66
C VAL A 25 11.34 2.88 -3.40
N PHE A 26 11.63 4.15 -3.66
CA PHE A 26 12.87 4.61 -4.28
C PHE A 26 13.54 5.72 -3.45
N ILE A 27 14.85 5.93 -3.67
CA ILE A 27 15.55 7.07 -3.06
C ILE A 27 15.11 8.34 -3.76
N ALA A 28 14.35 9.18 -3.08
CA ALA A 28 13.97 10.50 -3.57
C ALA A 28 15.18 11.46 -3.56
N SER A 29 15.08 12.57 -4.30
CA SER A 29 16.15 13.59 -4.44
C SER A 29 16.66 14.16 -3.11
N ASN A 30 15.87 14.06 -2.04
CA ASN A 30 16.23 14.47 -0.68
C ASN A 30 16.95 13.37 0.13
N ARG A 31 17.35 12.26 -0.51
CA ARG A 31 17.97 11.07 0.08
C ARG A 31 17.11 10.33 1.11
N LYS A 32 15.79 10.47 1.06
CA LYS A 32 14.85 9.64 1.83
C LYS A 32 14.16 8.63 0.92
N ALA A 33 13.97 7.40 1.39
CA ALA A 33 13.14 6.41 0.74
C ALA A 33 11.72 6.54 1.31
N LYS A 34 10.78 7.01 0.50
CA LYS A 34 9.37 7.15 0.90
C LYS A 34 8.48 7.08 -0.33
N ASP A 35 7.43 6.27 -0.24
CA ASP A 35 6.30 6.29 -1.15
C ASP A 35 5.04 5.83 -0.39
N GLU A 36 3.87 6.20 -0.88
CA GLU A 36 2.57 5.92 -0.26
C GLU A 36 1.53 5.56 -1.33
N ILE A 37 0.54 4.74 -0.97
CA ILE A 37 -0.63 4.45 -1.80
C ILE A 37 -1.89 4.78 -1.01
N GLU A 38 -2.77 5.58 -1.62
CA GLU A 38 -4.01 6.05 -0.99
C GLU A 38 -5.20 5.79 -1.93
N PHE A 39 -6.33 5.40 -1.35
CA PHE A 39 -7.58 5.15 -2.06
C PHE A 39 -8.68 6.01 -1.46
N SER A 40 -9.43 6.69 -2.31
CA SER A 40 -10.53 7.58 -1.89
C SER A 40 -11.82 7.29 -2.67
N SER A 41 -12.96 7.55 -2.04
CA SER A 41 -14.26 7.63 -2.73
C SER A 41 -14.45 8.96 -3.46
N ASP A 42 -13.78 10.01 -2.96
CA ASP A 42 -13.77 11.34 -3.53
C ASP A 42 -12.49 11.48 -4.35
N LEU A 43 -12.64 11.48 -5.68
CA LEU A 43 -11.53 11.64 -6.62
C LEU A 43 -11.39 13.12 -6.98
N ASP A 44 -10.81 13.90 -6.09
CA ASP A 44 -10.65 15.35 -6.23
C ASP A 44 -9.31 15.74 -6.87
N GLU A 45 -8.31 14.86 -6.86
CA GLU A 45 -7.01 15.07 -7.47
C GLU A 45 -6.75 14.17 -8.70
N ARG A 46 -5.92 14.67 -9.62
CA ARG A 46 -5.51 13.91 -10.79
C ARG A 46 -4.53 12.82 -10.37
N GLY A 47 -4.97 11.57 -10.43
CA GLY A 47 -4.14 10.40 -10.11
C GLY A 47 -4.65 9.60 -8.92
N ASP A 48 -5.69 10.09 -8.23
CA ASP A 48 -6.30 9.36 -7.12
C ASP A 48 -6.76 7.97 -7.53
N LEU A 49 -6.45 7.00 -6.66
CA LEU A 49 -6.98 5.66 -6.81
C LEU A 49 -8.38 5.60 -6.20
N ARG A 50 -9.31 5.07 -6.98
CA ARG A 50 -10.68 4.89 -6.51
C ARG A 50 -10.76 3.73 -5.53
N LEU A 51 -11.37 3.98 -4.37
CA LEU A 51 -11.77 2.91 -3.46
C LEU A 51 -12.99 2.18 -4.05
N ASP A 52 -12.74 1.09 -4.78
CA ASP A 52 -13.77 0.25 -5.43
C ASP A 52 -13.98 -1.11 -4.74
N PHE A 53 -13.41 -1.27 -3.54
CA PHE A 53 -13.49 -2.46 -2.70
C PHE A 53 -13.81 -2.08 -1.25
N ASP A 54 -14.35 -3.03 -0.48
CA ASP A 54 -14.58 -2.86 0.95
C ASP A 54 -13.41 -3.47 1.75
N PRO A 55 -12.57 -2.66 2.42
CA PRO A 55 -11.47 -3.16 3.24
C PRO A 55 -11.94 -3.67 4.61
N ARG A 56 -13.17 -3.38 5.03
CA ARG A 56 -13.62 -3.67 6.40
C ARG A 56 -13.70 -5.17 6.67
N GLY A 57 -13.15 -5.57 7.82
CA GLY A 57 -13.05 -6.97 8.22
C GLY A 57 -12.12 -7.82 7.36
N GLN A 58 -11.36 -7.23 6.44
CA GLN A 58 -10.39 -7.94 5.59
C GLN A 58 -8.98 -7.86 6.16
N ASP A 59 -8.16 -8.85 5.81
CA ASP A 59 -6.71 -8.76 6.01
C ASP A 59 -6.09 -7.79 5.00
N ILE A 60 -5.21 -6.92 5.49
CA ILE A 60 -4.36 -6.03 4.72
C ILE A 60 -2.94 -6.57 4.79
N GLU A 61 -2.36 -6.85 3.63
CA GLU A 61 -0.98 -7.32 3.52
C GLU A 61 -0.15 -6.41 2.62
N ILE A 62 1.10 -6.18 3.02
CA ILE A 62 2.14 -5.62 2.15
C ILE A 62 3.19 -6.70 1.91
N ARG A 63 3.45 -7.01 0.64
CA ARG A 63 4.44 -8.03 0.24
C ARG A 63 5.57 -7.43 -0.57
N HIS A 64 6.78 -7.92 -0.34
CA HIS A 64 7.92 -7.74 -1.22
C HIS A 64 8.30 -9.12 -1.76
N ASP A 65 8.09 -9.33 -3.06
CA ASP A 65 8.11 -10.65 -3.68
C ASP A 65 7.20 -11.66 -2.95
N ALA A 66 7.77 -12.77 -2.46
CA ALA A 66 7.06 -13.81 -1.71
C ALA A 66 6.98 -13.53 -0.20
N THR A 67 7.60 -12.45 0.30
CA THR A 67 7.69 -12.16 1.73
C THR A 67 6.58 -11.22 2.15
N VAL A 68 5.78 -11.61 3.15
CA VAL A 68 4.81 -10.73 3.82
C VAL A 68 5.56 -9.89 4.85
N LEU A 69 5.54 -8.57 4.67
CA LEU A 69 6.23 -7.62 5.54
C LEU A 69 5.28 -6.98 6.56
N LEU A 70 4.03 -6.83 6.16
CA LEU A 70 2.94 -6.43 7.02
C LEU A 70 1.78 -7.40 6.84
N HIS A 71 1.17 -7.79 7.96
CA HIS A 71 -0.18 -8.34 8.02
C HIS A 71 -0.93 -7.61 9.13
N VAL A 72 -2.06 -6.98 8.78
CA VAL A 72 -3.00 -6.44 9.79
C VAL A 72 -4.45 -6.72 9.39
N ALA A 73 -5.30 -7.04 10.37
CA ALA A 73 -6.74 -7.11 10.15
C ALA A 73 -7.34 -5.70 10.19
N PHE A 74 -8.04 -5.30 9.13
CA PHE A 74 -8.73 -4.02 9.10
C PHE A 74 -10.05 -4.11 9.88
N PRO A 75 -10.35 -3.14 10.76
CA PRO A 75 -11.59 -3.15 11.54
C PRO A 75 -12.85 -3.26 10.66
N GLY A 76 -13.87 -3.93 11.21
CA GLY A 76 -15.21 -4.04 10.61
C GLY A 76 -16.02 -2.76 10.71
#